data_AF-A0A6G1AE62-F1
#
_entry.id   AF-A0A6G1AE62-F1
#
_cell.length_a   1.000
_cell.length_b   1.000
_cell.length_c   1.000
_cell.angle_alpha   90.00
_cell.angle_beta   90.00
_cell.angle_gamma   90.00
#
_symmetry.space_group_name_H-M   'P 1'
#
loop_
_entity.id
_entity.type
_entity.pdbx_description
1 polymer ?
#
loop_
_entity_poly.entity_id
_entity_poly.type
_entity_poly.pdbx_seq_one_letter_code
_entity_poly.pdbx_strand_id
1 'polypeptide(L)'
;MATGDLKRSLRNLEQVLRSLNYPKEVDCVGLVKGDTAASLPIISYSFTSYSPYVAELLVESNIELIAKNDLRFIDTVYKLLRDQFNYKPILTKKQFLQCGFAEWKIQIICDILNCVMKKHKELSSFEKIPSQQRKKISSVKSESSSSTEKTSTESVGIDITGRFMTSGKTKAVVIRHLYNEDGVNIPEDMISTVTDVSEAFDVCDLKTTEIKIPEVKFPEIKSEQQDMKINPEITALQTMLAECQEKLKKLTLIESRLDSLEEKMKGKVMVNEKTWANLLSRVTLLETEMLLSKK
;
A
#
# COMPACT_ATOMS: atom_id res chain seq x y z
N MET A 1 1.71 28.29 -1.68
CA MET A 1 1.94 27.27 -0.65
C MET A 1 3.17 26.50 -1.07
N ALA A 2 4.22 26.47 -0.26
CA ALA A 2 5.45 25.76 -0.60
C ALA A 2 5.13 24.27 -0.74
N THR A 3 5.28 23.71 -1.93
CA THR A 3 5.27 22.26 -2.16
C THR A 3 6.41 21.71 -1.30
N GLY A 4 6.05 21.06 -0.19
CA GLY A 4 7.01 20.46 0.71
C GLY A 4 7.74 19.32 0.02
N ASP A 5 8.80 18.85 0.67
CA ASP A 5 9.79 17.92 0.12
C ASP A 5 9.15 16.61 -0.40
N LEU A 6 8.72 16.64 -1.66
CA LEU A 6 8.06 15.53 -2.36
C LEU A 6 8.97 14.29 -2.35
N LYS A 7 10.27 14.49 -2.49
CA LYS A 7 11.27 13.42 -2.48
C LYS A 7 11.32 12.73 -1.12
N ARG A 8 11.26 13.49 -0.02
CA ARG A 8 11.14 12.92 1.32
C ARG A 8 9.84 12.14 1.51
N SER A 9 8.71 12.67 1.02
CA SER A 9 7.43 11.95 1.11
C SER A 9 7.45 10.62 0.35
N LEU A 10 8.08 10.59 -0.83
CA LEU A 10 8.24 9.37 -1.63
C LEU A 10 9.13 8.34 -0.93
N ARG A 11 10.26 8.75 -0.36
CA ARG A 11 11.13 7.85 0.42
C ARG A 11 10.40 7.24 1.62
N ASN A 12 9.57 8.04 2.29
CA ASN A 12 8.74 7.54 3.40
C ASN A 12 7.74 6.49 2.89
N LEU A 13 7.05 6.77 1.79
CA LEU A 13 6.12 5.82 1.17
C LEU A 13 6.80 4.49 0.82
N GLU A 14 7.97 4.54 0.17
CA GLU A 14 8.76 3.33 -0.15
C GLU A 14 9.13 2.51 1.10
N GLN A 15 9.50 3.18 2.20
CA GLN A 15 9.81 2.50 3.46
C GLN A 15 8.57 1.82 4.06
N VAL A 16 7.42 2.48 4.04
CA VAL A 16 6.17 1.90 4.55
C VAL A 16 5.72 0.73 3.67
N LEU A 17 5.83 0.85 2.34
CA LEU A 17 5.52 -0.22 1.40
C LEU A 17 6.40 -1.46 1.58
N ARG A 18 7.68 -1.27 1.87
CA ARG A 18 8.59 -2.37 2.22
C ARG A 18 8.16 -3.08 3.50
N SER A 19 7.69 -2.33 4.50
CA SER A 19 7.17 -2.89 5.75
C SER A 19 5.87 -3.66 5.55
N LEU A 20 5.09 -3.29 4.52
CA LEU A 20 3.82 -3.90 4.15
C LEU A 20 3.99 -5.07 3.16
N ASN A 21 5.23 -5.35 2.70
CA ASN A 21 5.57 -6.35 1.68
C ASN A 21 4.77 -6.20 0.37
N TYR A 22 4.64 -4.97 -0.12
CA TYR A 22 3.93 -4.70 -1.36
C TYR A 22 4.61 -5.43 -2.55
N PRO A 23 3.89 -6.32 -3.28
CA PRO A 23 4.50 -7.24 -4.24
C PRO A 23 4.67 -6.66 -5.65
N LYS A 24 4.05 -5.52 -5.97
CA LYS A 24 4.09 -4.91 -7.31
C LYS A 24 5.10 -3.78 -7.36
N GLU A 25 5.58 -3.47 -8.56
CA GLU A 25 6.36 -2.26 -8.79
C GLU A 25 5.50 -1.01 -8.53
N VAL A 26 6.11 -0.02 -7.87
CA VAL A 26 5.47 1.24 -7.54
C VAL A 26 5.73 2.22 -8.67
N ASP A 27 4.66 2.78 -9.26
CA ASP A 27 4.79 3.83 -10.27
C ASP A 27 5.17 5.17 -9.62
N CYS A 28 6.46 5.32 -9.32
CA CYS A 28 7.01 6.53 -8.73
C CYS A 28 6.84 7.75 -9.66
N VAL A 29 6.83 7.54 -10.98
CA VAL A 29 6.68 8.62 -11.96
C VAL A 29 5.25 9.18 -11.92
N GLY A 30 4.25 8.29 -11.92
CA GLY A 30 2.85 8.66 -11.75
C GLY A 30 2.59 9.33 -10.40
N LEU A 31 3.15 8.79 -9.31
CA LEU A 31 3.01 9.38 -7.97
C LEU A 31 3.58 10.80 -7.87
N VAL A 32 4.76 11.05 -8.45
CA VAL A 32 5.39 12.38 -8.47
C VAL A 32 4.57 13.38 -9.30
N LYS A 33 3.95 12.93 -10.39
CA LYS A 33 3.01 13.75 -11.17
C LYS A 33 1.67 13.96 -10.47
N GLY A 34 1.39 13.22 -9.39
CA GLY A 34 0.10 13.22 -8.72
C GLY A 34 -0.99 12.55 -9.56
N ASP A 35 -0.62 11.56 -10.37
CA ASP A 35 -1.59 10.70 -11.04
C ASP A 35 -2.30 9.81 -10.02
N THR A 36 -3.62 9.77 -10.12
CA THR A 36 -4.46 8.99 -9.23
C THR A 36 -4.29 7.50 -9.51
N ALA A 37 -4.15 7.10 -10.77
CA ALA A 37 -4.05 5.70 -11.17
C ALA A 37 -2.87 4.98 -10.51
N ALA A 38 -1.76 5.69 -10.26
CA ALA A 38 -0.59 5.14 -9.55
C ALA A 38 -0.87 4.84 -8.06
N SER A 39 -1.81 5.55 -7.43
CA SER A 39 -2.13 5.40 -6.01
C SER A 39 -3.14 4.27 -5.71
N LEU A 40 -4.06 4.00 -6.64
CA LEU A 40 -5.18 3.08 -6.39
C LEU A 40 -4.75 1.64 -6.12
N PRO A 41 -3.79 1.05 -6.86
CA PRO A 41 -3.34 -0.32 -6.61
C PRO A 41 -2.73 -0.49 -5.22
N ILE A 42 -2.01 0.52 -4.75
CA ILE A 42 -1.39 0.54 -3.42
C ILE A 42 -2.47 0.53 -2.33
N ILE A 43 -3.44 1.44 -2.44
CA ILE A 43 -4.55 1.56 -1.50
C ILE A 43 -5.37 0.26 -1.48
N SER A 44 -5.74 -0.25 -2.66
CA SER A 44 -6.51 -1.48 -2.80
C SER A 44 -5.82 -2.68 -2.15
N TYR A 45 -4.52 -2.86 -2.43
CA TYR A 45 -3.73 -3.92 -1.81
C TYR A 45 -3.69 -3.81 -0.28
N SER A 46 -3.49 -2.59 0.25
CA SER A 46 -3.40 -2.39 1.70
C SER A 46 -4.65 -2.87 2.45
N PHE A 47 -5.84 -2.68 1.88
CA PHE A 47 -7.08 -3.08 2.51
C PHE A 47 -7.47 -4.54 2.26
N THR A 48 -7.20 -5.05 1.06
CA THR A 48 -7.74 -6.36 0.63
C THR A 48 -6.75 -7.51 0.79
N SER A 49 -5.46 -7.24 0.64
CA SER A 49 -4.46 -8.30 0.44
C SER A 49 -3.39 -8.34 1.53
N TYR A 50 -3.14 -7.24 2.23
CA TYR A 50 -2.10 -7.18 3.26
C TYR A 50 -2.44 -8.00 4.51
N SER A 51 -3.66 -7.85 5.04
CA SER A 51 -4.05 -8.48 6.30
C SER A 51 -5.42 -9.16 6.18
N PRO A 52 -5.53 -10.48 6.46
CA PRO A 52 -6.81 -11.18 6.42
C PRO A 52 -7.83 -10.57 7.37
N TYR A 53 -7.44 -10.21 8.60
CA TYR A 53 -8.34 -9.56 9.57
C TYR A 53 -8.93 -8.23 9.10
N VAL A 54 -8.17 -7.47 8.32
CA VAL A 54 -8.64 -6.18 7.80
C VAL A 54 -9.60 -6.44 6.65
N ALA A 55 -9.30 -7.41 5.78
CA ALA A 55 -10.19 -7.85 4.72
C ALA A 55 -11.52 -8.42 5.26
N GLU A 56 -11.49 -9.17 6.36
CA GLU A 56 -12.70 -9.63 7.05
C GLU A 56 -13.52 -8.47 7.61
N LEU A 57 -12.88 -7.50 8.28
CA LEU A 57 -13.55 -6.29 8.76
C LEU A 57 -14.25 -5.52 7.63
N LEU A 58 -13.65 -5.48 6.44
CA LEU A 58 -14.25 -4.89 5.24
C LEU A 58 -15.53 -5.63 4.82
N VAL A 59 -15.48 -6.97 4.82
CA VAL A 59 -16.63 -7.82 4.50
C VAL A 59 -17.74 -7.65 5.55
N GLU A 60 -17.41 -7.66 6.84
CA GLU A 60 -18.36 -7.43 7.94
C GLU A 60 -19.03 -6.05 7.84
N SER A 61 -18.26 -5.04 7.42
CA SER A 61 -18.76 -3.70 7.19
C SER A 61 -19.60 -3.57 5.91
N ASN A 62 -19.75 -4.65 5.12
CA ASN A 62 -20.39 -4.66 3.80
C ASN A 62 -19.77 -3.64 2.82
N ILE A 63 -18.45 -3.46 2.90
CA ILE A 63 -17.70 -2.52 2.06
C ILE A 63 -16.92 -3.31 1.01
N GLU A 64 -17.40 -3.30 -0.22
CA GLU A 64 -16.69 -3.87 -1.37
C GLU A 64 -15.81 -2.82 -2.04
N LEU A 65 -14.50 -3.04 -2.03
CA LEU A 65 -13.52 -2.19 -2.73
C LEU A 65 -13.34 -2.56 -4.22
N ILE A 66 -14.15 -3.49 -4.73
CA ILE A 66 -14.13 -3.90 -6.14
C ILE A 66 -15.04 -2.95 -6.92
N ALA A 67 -14.49 -1.82 -7.36
CA ALA A 67 -15.23 -0.86 -8.17
C ALA A 67 -14.79 -0.89 -9.64
N LYS A 68 -15.75 -0.71 -10.55
CA LYS A 68 -15.50 -0.58 -12.00
C LYS A 68 -14.93 0.78 -12.42
N ASN A 69 -14.92 1.75 -11.51
CA ASN A 69 -14.51 3.13 -11.76
C ASN A 69 -13.79 3.70 -10.53
N ASP A 70 -12.71 4.43 -10.76
CA ASP A 70 -11.87 5.12 -9.78
C ASP A 70 -12.67 6.05 -8.86
N LEU A 71 -13.68 6.75 -9.39
CA LEU A 71 -14.54 7.63 -8.57
C LEU A 71 -15.25 6.85 -7.47
N ARG A 72 -15.87 5.72 -7.84
CA ARG A 72 -16.60 4.87 -6.89
C ARG A 72 -15.63 4.21 -5.91
N PHE A 73 -14.45 3.81 -6.39
CA PHE A 73 -13.40 3.28 -5.52
C PHE A 73 -13.02 4.29 -4.43
N ILE A 74 -12.69 5.52 -4.82
CA ILE A 74 -12.29 6.58 -3.89
C ILE A 74 -13.42 6.99 -2.94
N ASP A 75 -14.67 7.04 -3.43
CA ASP A 75 -15.84 7.28 -2.58
C ASP A 75 -15.93 6.25 -1.44
N THR A 76 -15.77 4.97 -1.78
CA THR A 76 -15.82 3.86 -0.84
C THR A 76 -14.64 3.89 0.13
N VAL A 77 -13.42 4.15 -0.36
CA VAL A 77 -12.21 4.28 0.48
C VAL A 77 -12.38 5.43 1.48
N TYR A 78 -12.87 6.59 1.05
CA TYR A 78 -13.05 7.74 1.95
C TYR A 78 -14.13 7.50 3.00
N LYS A 79 -15.18 6.74 2.67
CA LYS A 79 -16.19 6.30 3.63
C LYS A 79 -15.58 5.33 4.64
N LEU A 80 -14.88 4.30 4.17
CA LEU A 80 -14.17 3.32 4.99
C LEU A 80 -13.20 3.99 5.97
N LEU A 81 -12.38 4.92 5.49
CA LEU A 81 -11.39 5.63 6.31
C LEU A 81 -12.03 6.39 7.46
N ARG A 82 -13.17 7.03 7.21
CA ARG A 82 -13.92 7.76 8.25
C ARG A 82 -14.57 6.81 9.23
N ASP A 83 -15.27 5.81 8.72
CA ASP A 83 -16.17 4.98 9.53
C ASP A 83 -15.40 3.93 10.35
N GLN A 84 -14.37 3.32 9.76
CA GLN A 84 -13.62 2.22 10.40
C GLN A 84 -12.26 2.66 10.97
N PHE A 85 -11.58 3.60 10.30
CA PHE A 85 -10.22 4.02 10.67
C PHE A 85 -10.18 5.36 11.42
N ASN A 86 -11.31 6.06 11.57
CA ASN A 86 -11.40 7.40 12.17
C ASN A 86 -10.40 8.41 11.56
N TYR A 87 -10.04 8.20 10.28
CA TYR A 87 -9.11 9.05 9.56
C TYR A 87 -9.88 9.96 8.60
N LYS A 88 -9.57 11.25 8.63
CA LYS A 88 -10.11 12.25 7.71
C LYS A 88 -9.01 12.69 6.74
N PRO A 89 -9.06 12.28 5.46
CA PRO A 89 -8.08 12.70 4.46
C PRO A 89 -8.01 14.22 4.32
N ILE A 90 -6.81 14.72 4.04
CA ILE A 90 -6.53 16.16 3.92
C ILE A 90 -7.10 16.75 2.63
N LEU A 91 -7.10 15.96 1.56
CA LEU A 91 -7.71 16.30 0.29
C LEU A 91 -9.18 15.90 0.26
N THR A 92 -9.99 16.67 -0.49
CA THR A 92 -11.33 16.23 -0.86
C THR A 92 -11.27 15.13 -1.93
N LYS A 93 -12.35 14.36 -2.08
CA LYS A 93 -12.44 13.29 -3.09
C LYS A 93 -12.16 13.79 -4.51
N LYS A 94 -12.69 14.97 -4.84
CA LYS A 94 -12.47 15.63 -6.15
C LYS A 94 -11.00 15.99 -6.36
N GLN A 95 -10.36 16.59 -5.35
CA GLN A 95 -8.93 16.93 -5.40
C GLN A 95 -8.04 15.70 -5.47
N PHE A 96 -8.45 14.60 -4.82
CA PHE A 96 -7.72 13.34 -4.89
C PHE A 96 -7.78 12.72 -6.29
N LEU A 97 -8.91 12.82 -7.00
CA LEU A 97 -9.06 12.31 -8.36
C LEU A 97 -8.39 13.20 -9.42
N GLN A 98 -8.27 14.51 -9.15
CA GLN A 98 -7.64 15.46 -10.05
C GLN A 98 -6.12 15.25 -10.17
N CYS A 99 -5.54 15.43 -11.35
CA CYS A 99 -4.09 15.42 -11.53
C CYS A 99 -3.41 16.52 -10.71
N GLY A 100 -2.30 16.21 -10.03
CA GLY A 100 -1.58 17.11 -9.12
C GLY A 100 -1.73 16.72 -7.66
N PHE A 101 -1.49 17.66 -6.73
CA PHE A 101 -1.47 17.43 -5.28
C PHE A 101 -0.60 16.24 -4.84
N ALA A 102 0.50 15.96 -5.58
CA ALA A 102 1.30 14.76 -5.43
C ALA A 102 1.74 14.49 -3.99
N GLU A 103 2.29 15.51 -3.32
CA GLU A 103 2.74 15.41 -1.93
C GLU A 103 1.60 15.00 -0.99
N TRP A 104 0.46 15.70 -1.05
CA TRP A 104 -0.70 15.40 -0.21
C TRP A 104 -1.30 14.02 -0.50
N LYS A 105 -1.28 13.58 -1.77
CA LYS A 105 -1.71 12.23 -2.13
C LYS A 105 -0.78 11.18 -1.54
N ILE A 106 0.54 11.36 -1.69
CA ILE A 106 1.55 10.46 -1.10
C ILE A 106 1.40 10.42 0.42
N GLN A 107 1.15 11.57 1.05
CA GLN A 107 0.90 11.63 2.49
C GLN A 107 -0.36 10.86 2.90
N ILE A 108 -1.48 11.06 2.19
CA ILE A 108 -2.71 10.29 2.42
C ILE A 108 -2.45 8.79 2.26
N ILE A 109 -1.70 8.38 1.23
CA ILE A 109 -1.35 6.97 1.05
C ILE A 109 -0.54 6.47 2.26
N CYS A 110 0.52 7.16 2.66
CA CYS A 110 1.30 6.80 3.85
C CYS A 110 0.42 6.65 5.11
N ASP A 111 -0.48 7.60 5.34
CA ASP A 111 -1.41 7.57 6.47
C ASP A 111 -2.34 6.35 6.41
N ILE A 112 -2.89 6.04 5.23
CA ILE A 112 -3.73 4.85 5.00
C ILE A 112 -2.97 3.59 5.37
N LEU A 113 -1.74 3.42 4.85
CA LEU A 113 -0.93 2.23 5.14
C LEU A 113 -0.67 2.10 6.65
N ASN A 114 -0.31 3.19 7.32
CA ASN A 114 -0.09 3.20 8.76
C ASN A 114 -1.36 2.87 9.55
N CYS A 115 -2.51 3.40 9.12
CA CYS A 115 -3.82 3.10 9.72
C CYS A 115 -4.15 1.60 9.60
N VAL A 116 -3.92 1.02 8.43
CA VAL A 116 -4.10 -0.42 8.18
C VAL A 116 -3.16 -1.25 9.04
N MET A 117 -1.87 -0.92 9.09
CA MET A 117 -0.89 -1.64 9.92
C MET A 117 -1.23 -1.57 11.41
N LYS A 118 -1.72 -0.41 11.89
CA LYS A 118 -2.19 -0.25 13.26
C LYS A 118 -3.41 -1.13 13.54
N LYS A 119 -4.41 -1.11 12.65
CA LYS A 119 -5.61 -1.94 12.78
C LYS A 119 -5.33 -3.44 12.72
N HIS A 120 -4.42 -3.87 11.85
CA HIS A 120 -3.95 -5.25 11.82
C HIS A 120 -3.39 -5.68 13.18
N LYS A 121 -2.55 -4.84 13.81
CA LYS A 121 -1.99 -5.14 15.14
C LYS A 121 -3.07 -5.21 16.22
N GLU A 122 -4.05 -4.31 16.17
CA GLU A 122 -5.20 -4.34 17.09
C GLU A 122 -5.97 -5.66 16.93
N LEU A 123 -6.41 -6.00 15.72
CA LEU A 123 -7.20 -7.20 15.45
C LEU A 123 -6.44 -8.52 15.72
N SER A 124 -5.19 -8.61 15.29
CA SER A 124 -4.35 -9.80 15.53
C SER A 124 -4.00 -10.01 17.00
N SER A 125 -4.04 -8.97 17.83
CA SER A 125 -3.84 -9.09 19.28
C SER A 125 -5.07 -9.64 20.01
N PHE A 126 -6.28 -9.39 19.50
CA PHE A 126 -7.52 -9.94 20.06
C PHE A 126 -7.66 -11.45 19.84
N GLU A 127 -7.08 -11.99 18.76
CA GLU A 127 -7.13 -13.43 18.47
C GLU A 127 -6.12 -14.26 19.30
N LYS A 128 -5.13 -13.62 19.92
CA LYS A 128 -4.05 -14.29 20.68
C LYS A 128 -4.35 -14.57 22.16
N ILE A 129 -5.61 -14.56 22.60
CA ILE A 129 -5.92 -14.91 24.00
C ILE A 129 -6.31 -16.39 24.12
N PRO A 130 -5.46 -17.26 24.72
CA PRO A 130 -5.93 -18.44 25.42
C PRO A 130 -6.71 -18.01 26.66
N SER A 131 -8.01 -18.26 26.69
CA SER A 131 -8.91 -17.89 27.79
C SER A 131 -8.77 -18.83 28.99
N GLN A 132 -7.69 -18.67 29.77
CA GLN A 132 -7.67 -19.04 31.18
C GLN A 132 -7.29 -17.83 32.01
N GLN A 133 -8.30 -17.18 32.61
CA GLN A 133 -8.37 -16.97 34.06
C GLN A 133 -9.72 -16.36 34.43
N ARG A 134 -10.65 -17.25 34.74
CA ARG A 134 -11.87 -16.95 35.48
C ARG A 134 -11.55 -16.97 36.97
N LYS A 135 -11.51 -15.82 37.62
CA LYS A 135 -11.77 -15.67 39.08
C LYS A 135 -12.51 -14.34 39.26
N LYS A 136 -13.84 -14.36 39.15
CA LYS A 136 -14.83 -14.62 40.22
C LYS A 136 -14.73 -13.64 41.38
N ILE A 137 -15.72 -12.76 41.39
CA ILE A 137 -16.22 -11.85 42.42
C ILE A 137 -16.13 -12.46 43.84
N SER A 138 -15.58 -11.71 44.80
CA SER A 138 -16.08 -11.63 46.19
C SER A 138 -15.47 -10.39 46.85
N SER A 139 -16.26 -9.40 47.24
CA SER A 139 -16.77 -9.24 48.61
C SER A 139 -16.03 -8.12 49.35
N VAL A 140 -16.68 -6.96 49.38
CA VAL A 140 -16.48 -5.90 50.36
C VAL A 140 -16.79 -6.45 51.76
N LYS A 141 -15.82 -6.43 52.68
CA LYS A 141 -16.08 -6.19 54.11
C LYS A 141 -14.83 -5.78 54.88
N SER A 142 -15.12 -5.02 55.92
CA SER A 142 -14.36 -4.17 56.83
C SER A 142 -13.49 -4.87 57.88
N GLU A 143 -12.43 -4.15 58.26
CA GLU A 143 -11.89 -3.91 59.62
C GLU A 143 -11.51 -5.04 60.60
N SER A 144 -10.22 -5.03 60.95
CA SER A 144 -9.63 -4.80 62.29
C SER A 144 -9.84 -5.79 63.46
N SER A 145 -8.71 -5.97 64.18
CA SER A 145 -8.50 -6.56 65.53
C SER A 145 -8.52 -8.11 65.60
N SER A 146 -7.69 -8.83 66.36
CA SER A 146 -6.86 -8.52 67.53
C SER A 146 -5.86 -9.66 67.82
N SER A 147 -4.64 -9.29 68.24
CA SER A 147 -3.81 -9.85 69.35
C SER A 147 -3.43 -11.34 69.52
N THR A 148 -2.26 -11.48 70.18
CA THR A 148 -1.66 -12.59 70.98
C THR A 148 -0.85 -13.68 70.24
N GLU A 149 0.50 -13.64 70.36
CA GLU A 149 1.38 -14.41 71.28
C GLU A 149 1.64 -15.86 70.76
N LYS A 150 2.81 -16.51 70.75
CA LYS A 150 4.17 -16.36 71.32
C LYS A 150 5.09 -17.44 70.67
N THR A 151 6.42 -17.27 70.83
CA THR A 151 7.53 -18.28 70.82
C THR A 151 7.82 -19.07 69.52
N SER A 152 8.96 -18.86 68.84
CA SER A 152 10.36 -19.27 69.14
C SER A 152 10.66 -20.74 68.79
N THR A 153 11.42 -20.99 67.72
CA THR A 153 12.72 -21.71 67.77
C THR A 153 13.46 -21.59 66.43
N GLU A 154 14.77 -21.59 66.56
CA GLU A 154 15.82 -21.12 65.67
C GLU A 154 16.49 -22.28 64.90
N SER A 155 17.01 -22.00 63.70
CA SER A 155 18.22 -22.68 63.22
C SER A 155 19.06 -21.70 62.41
N VAL A 156 20.24 -21.41 62.95
CA VAL A 156 21.32 -20.55 62.44
C VAL A 156 22.22 -21.30 61.46
N GLY A 157 22.80 -20.54 60.51
CA GLY A 157 23.94 -20.90 59.67
C GLY A 157 24.04 -19.93 58.47
N ILE A 158 24.59 -18.71 58.63
CA ILE A 158 26.03 -18.34 58.42
C ILE A 158 26.38 -18.45 56.91
N ASP A 159 26.77 -17.42 56.14
CA ASP A 159 27.61 -16.24 56.39
C ASP A 159 27.39 -15.17 55.26
N ILE A 160 27.23 -13.88 55.57
CA ILE A 160 28.24 -12.80 55.70
C ILE A 160 28.53 -12.02 54.40
N THR A 161 28.19 -10.72 54.47
CA THR A 161 28.76 -9.54 53.78
C THR A 161 28.39 -9.31 52.30
N GLY A 162 27.85 -8.15 51.90
CA GLY A 162 27.52 -6.95 52.66
C GLY A 162 27.06 -5.78 51.77
N ARG A 163 26.29 -4.88 52.42
CA ARG A 163 26.24 -3.41 52.25
C ARG A 163 25.68 -2.86 50.93
N PHE A 164 24.41 -2.47 50.87
CA PHE A 164 23.73 -1.24 51.37
C PHE A 164 23.73 -0.06 50.38
N MET A 165 22.50 0.30 49.98
CA MET A 165 21.88 1.64 49.79
C MET A 165 22.55 2.62 48.82
N THR A 166 21.80 3.30 47.95
CA THR A 166 20.85 4.38 48.29
C THR A 166 19.95 4.63 47.06
N SER A 167 18.62 4.63 47.20
CA SER A 167 17.76 5.80 47.51
C SER A 167 17.81 6.91 46.46
N GLY A 168 16.65 7.37 45.99
CA GLY A 168 16.56 8.74 45.42
C GLY A 168 15.62 8.97 44.23
N LYS A 169 14.34 8.73 44.44
CA LYS A 169 13.14 9.27 43.76
C LYS A 169 13.23 10.74 43.26
N THR A 170 12.86 11.01 41.99
CA THR A 170 12.18 12.27 41.49
C THR A 170 11.65 12.01 40.06
N LYS A 171 10.34 11.83 39.81
CA LYS A 171 9.25 12.81 39.50
C LYS A 171 9.52 13.81 38.35
N ALA A 172 8.58 13.81 37.41
CA ALA A 172 8.44 14.64 36.19
C ALA A 172 8.04 16.10 36.45
N VAL A 173 8.42 17.04 35.55
CA VAL A 173 7.74 18.33 35.25
C VAL A 173 8.09 18.81 33.81
N VAL A 174 7.19 19.65 33.30
CA VAL A 174 6.82 20.12 31.95
C VAL A 174 7.40 21.51 31.59
N ILE A 175 7.69 21.73 30.29
CA ILE A 175 7.74 22.94 29.41
C ILE A 175 8.59 24.17 29.81
N ARG A 176 9.39 24.68 28.85
CA ARG A 176 9.34 26.09 28.37
C ARG A 176 10.09 26.33 27.05
N HIS A 177 9.41 27.03 26.15
CA HIS A 177 9.97 27.70 24.97
C HIS A 177 11.05 28.71 25.36
N LEU A 178 12.06 28.89 24.50
CA LEU A 178 12.80 30.14 24.42
C LEU A 178 13.03 30.50 22.95
N TYR A 179 12.47 31.65 22.58
CA TYR A 179 12.89 32.47 21.44
C TYR A 179 14.34 32.91 21.64
N ASN A 180 15.08 33.05 20.54
CA ASN A 180 16.14 34.05 20.42
C ASN A 180 16.05 34.66 19.03
N GLU A 181 15.72 35.94 19.00
CA GLU A 181 16.04 36.86 17.90
C GLU A 181 17.46 37.39 18.13
N ASP A 182 18.24 37.40 17.05
CA ASP A 182 19.31 38.34 16.70
C ASP A 182 19.47 38.10 15.17
N GLY A 183 19.40 39.05 14.26
CA GLY A 183 19.73 40.46 14.34
C GLY A 183 20.70 40.77 13.19
N VAL A 184 20.19 41.38 12.12
CA VAL A 184 20.86 42.29 11.18
C VAL A 184 21.76 41.70 10.05
N ASN A 185 21.27 41.76 8.80
CA ASN A 185 21.75 42.62 7.69
C ASN A 185 21.42 42.03 6.30
N ILE A 186 20.70 42.81 5.50
CA ILE A 186 20.45 42.66 4.05
C ILE A 186 21.71 43.16 3.30
N PRO A 187 22.04 42.61 2.11
CA PRO A 187 21.83 43.39 0.88
C PRO A 187 21.14 42.60 -0.24
N GLU A 188 20.20 43.27 -0.89
CA GLU A 188 19.70 42.97 -2.25
C GLU A 188 20.73 43.38 -3.32
N ASP A 189 20.49 42.89 -4.53
CA ASP A 189 21.12 43.16 -5.83
C ASP A 189 22.37 42.35 -6.23
N MET A 190 22.18 41.37 -7.12
CA MET A 190 22.76 41.44 -8.48
C MET A 190 22.11 40.43 -9.46
N ILE A 191 21.94 40.90 -10.68
CA ILE A 191 21.23 40.34 -11.84
C ILE A 191 22.09 39.29 -12.58
N SER A 192 21.42 38.44 -13.38
CA SER A 192 21.93 37.56 -14.47
C SER A 192 22.55 36.24 -14.02
N THR A 193 22.29 35.09 -14.64
CA THR A 193 22.46 34.85 -16.08
C THR A 193 21.66 33.62 -16.53
N VAL A 194 21.11 33.75 -17.74
CA VAL A 194 20.54 32.70 -18.60
C VAL A 194 21.52 31.54 -18.78
N THR A 195 21.04 30.30 -18.76
CA THR A 195 21.70 29.22 -19.54
C THR A 195 20.66 28.24 -20.05
N ASP A 196 20.37 28.39 -21.34
CA ASP A 196 19.74 27.43 -22.23
C ASP A 196 20.79 26.36 -22.59
N VAL A 197 20.45 25.08 -22.44
CA VAL A 197 21.15 23.97 -23.10
C VAL A 197 20.11 22.95 -23.55
N SER A 198 19.63 23.18 -24.76
CA SER A 198 19.18 22.14 -25.69
C SER A 198 20.36 21.26 -26.09
N GLU A 199 20.32 19.96 -25.77
CA GLU A 199 21.17 18.95 -26.43
C GLU A 199 20.34 17.75 -26.88
N ALA A 200 20.69 17.33 -28.09
CA ALA A 200 19.94 16.48 -28.98
C ALA A 200 19.93 15.01 -28.55
N PHE A 201 18.81 14.33 -28.79
CA PHE A 201 18.76 12.88 -28.76
C PHE A 201 19.20 12.32 -30.11
N ASP A 202 20.30 11.57 -30.05
CA ASP A 202 20.96 10.90 -31.16
C ASP A 202 20.09 9.75 -31.69
N VAL A 203 20.10 9.63 -33.02
CA VAL A 203 19.31 8.70 -33.82
C VAL A 203 20.02 7.35 -33.81
N CYS A 204 19.31 6.27 -33.45
CA CYS A 204 19.78 4.91 -33.71
C CYS A 204 18.95 4.26 -34.82
N ASP A 205 19.60 4.18 -35.98
CA ASP A 205 19.25 3.44 -37.19
C ASP A 205 19.20 1.92 -36.94
N LEU A 206 18.10 1.26 -37.32
CA LEU A 206 18.09 -0.18 -37.60
C LEU A 206 17.12 -0.52 -38.76
N LYS A 207 17.68 -0.40 -39.96
CA LYS A 207 17.59 -1.29 -41.12
C LYS A 207 16.26 -2.03 -41.38
N THR A 208 15.61 -1.52 -42.41
CA THR A 208 14.63 -2.09 -43.33
C THR A 208 14.98 -3.53 -43.78
N THR A 209 14.01 -4.44 -43.65
CA THR A 209 13.90 -5.62 -44.51
C THR A 209 12.59 -5.53 -45.28
N GLU A 210 12.73 -5.42 -46.60
CA GLU A 210 11.65 -5.43 -47.58
C GLU A 210 10.82 -6.71 -47.48
N ILE A 211 9.50 -6.57 -47.34
CA ILE A 211 8.55 -7.60 -47.74
C ILE A 211 7.50 -6.93 -48.62
N LYS A 212 7.63 -7.21 -49.93
CA LYS A 212 6.68 -6.90 -51.00
C LYS A 212 5.28 -7.41 -50.63
N ILE A 213 4.28 -6.53 -50.65
CA ILE A 213 2.88 -6.91 -50.85
C ILE A 213 2.27 -5.95 -51.90
N PRO A 214 1.50 -6.44 -52.89
CA PRO A 214 1.29 -5.76 -54.16
C PRO A 214 0.30 -4.57 -54.10
N GLU A 215 0.62 -3.61 -54.96
CA GLU A 215 -0.12 -2.42 -55.35
C GLU A 215 -1.57 -2.75 -55.78
N VAL A 216 -2.55 -2.39 -54.95
CA VAL A 216 -3.96 -2.30 -55.36
C VAL A 216 -4.30 -0.83 -55.52
N LYS A 217 -4.47 -0.42 -56.77
CA LYS A 217 -4.85 0.92 -57.20
C LYS A 217 -6.19 1.31 -56.57
N PHE A 218 -6.18 2.35 -55.74
CA PHE A 218 -7.38 3.12 -55.44
C PHE A 218 -7.29 4.47 -56.16
N PRO A 219 -8.34 4.92 -56.87
CA PRO A 219 -8.30 6.13 -57.67
C PRO A 219 -8.08 7.37 -56.79
N GLU A 220 -7.14 8.18 -57.25
CA GLU A 220 -6.85 9.54 -56.83
C GLU A 220 -8.10 10.42 -57.00
N ILE A 221 -8.82 10.68 -55.91
CA ILE A 221 -9.85 11.73 -55.88
C ILE A 221 -9.14 12.99 -55.39
N LYS A 222 -8.91 13.89 -56.35
CA LYS A 222 -8.57 15.29 -56.08
C LYS A 222 -9.68 15.89 -55.22
N SER A 223 -9.42 16.12 -53.94
CA SER A 223 -10.28 17.00 -53.15
C SER A 223 -9.67 18.39 -53.20
N GLU A 224 -10.27 19.23 -54.05
CA GLU A 224 -10.22 20.67 -53.88
C GLU A 224 -10.48 21.02 -52.41
N GLN A 225 -9.73 21.98 -51.89
CA GLN A 225 -10.03 22.63 -50.63
C GLN A 225 -11.45 23.22 -50.72
N GLN A 226 -12.40 22.57 -50.06
CA GLN A 226 -13.60 23.25 -49.58
C GLN A 226 -13.63 23.08 -48.07
N ASP A 227 -13.56 24.22 -47.39
CA ASP A 227 -13.87 24.37 -45.96
C ASP A 227 -15.31 23.89 -45.70
N MET A 228 -15.49 22.57 -45.60
CA MET A 228 -16.66 22.00 -44.98
C MET A 228 -16.38 22.01 -43.48
N LYS A 229 -17.07 22.91 -42.79
CA LYS A 229 -17.24 22.95 -41.34
C LYS A 229 -17.37 21.53 -40.79
N ILE A 230 -16.25 20.97 -40.35
CA ILE A 230 -16.18 19.60 -39.85
C ILE A 230 -17.02 19.62 -38.58
N ASN A 231 -18.17 18.96 -38.61
CA ASN A 231 -19.02 18.87 -37.42
C ASN A 231 -18.16 18.26 -36.30
N PRO A 232 -17.96 18.94 -35.16
CA PRO A 232 -17.11 18.43 -34.08
C PRO A 232 -17.53 17.04 -33.59
N GLU A 233 -18.82 16.69 -33.76
CA GLU A 233 -19.33 15.35 -33.46
C GLU A 233 -18.78 14.27 -34.39
N ILE A 234 -18.59 14.57 -35.69
CA ILE A 234 -18.05 13.62 -36.66
C ILE A 234 -16.57 13.35 -36.34
N THR A 235 -15.80 14.39 -36.01
CA THR A 235 -14.40 14.22 -35.60
C THR A 235 -14.31 13.44 -34.28
N ALA A 236 -15.17 13.73 -33.31
CA ALA A 236 -15.21 12.99 -32.05
C ALA A 236 -15.53 11.50 -32.27
N LEU A 237 -16.51 11.19 -33.12
CA LEU A 237 -16.85 9.81 -33.48
C LEU A 237 -15.70 9.10 -34.22
N GLN A 238 -14.99 9.80 -35.10
CA GLN A 238 -13.80 9.26 -35.78
C GLN A 238 -12.67 8.96 -34.78
N THR A 239 -12.42 9.85 -33.80
CA THR A 239 -11.44 9.61 -32.74
C THR A 239 -11.82 8.43 -31.86
N MET A 240 -13.10 8.32 -31.45
CA MET A 240 -13.58 7.17 -30.68
C MET A 240 -13.49 5.86 -31.47
N LEU A 241 -13.77 5.87 -32.77
CA LEU A 241 -13.62 4.70 -33.62
C LEU A 241 -12.16 4.25 -33.70
N ALA A 242 -11.23 5.20 -33.86
CA ALA A 242 -9.79 4.91 -33.87
C ALA A 242 -9.32 4.31 -32.53
N GLU A 243 -9.78 4.84 -31.40
CA GLU A 243 -9.49 4.31 -30.08
C GLU A 243 -10.05 2.88 -29.90
N CYS A 244 -11.29 2.64 -30.36
CA CYS A 244 -11.89 1.31 -30.35
C CYS A 244 -11.09 0.31 -31.22
N GLN A 245 -10.62 0.74 -32.39
CA GLN A 245 -9.77 -0.08 -33.26
C GLN A 245 -8.43 -0.41 -32.60
N GLU A 246 -7.82 0.52 -31.88
CA GLU A 246 -6.58 0.28 -31.13
C GLU A 246 -6.81 -0.71 -29.98
N LYS A 247 -7.89 -0.55 -29.21
CA LYS A 247 -8.27 -1.49 -28.14
C LYS A 247 -8.52 -2.89 -28.69
N LEU A 248 -9.18 -3.00 -29.85
CA LEU A 248 -9.41 -4.28 -30.51
C LEU A 248 -8.08 -4.95 -30.90
N LYS A 249 -7.15 -4.19 -31.50
CA LYS A 249 -5.80 -4.70 -31.81
C LYS A 249 -5.05 -5.20 -30.57
N LYS A 250 -5.13 -4.47 -29.45
CA LYS A 250 -4.54 -4.89 -28.16
C LYS A 250 -5.17 -6.18 -27.65
N LEU A 251 -6.49 -6.32 -27.80
CA LEU A 251 -7.22 -7.52 -27.39
C LEU A 251 -6.80 -8.74 -28.22
N THR A 252 -6.68 -8.60 -29.55
CA THR A 252 -6.17 -9.67 -30.43
C THR A 252 -4.74 -10.07 -30.08
N LEU A 253 -3.89 -9.12 -29.67
CA LEU A 253 -2.53 -9.42 -29.19
C LEU A 253 -2.57 -10.24 -27.89
N ILE A 254 -3.44 -9.88 -26.94
CA ILE A 254 -3.61 -10.61 -25.68
C ILE A 254 -4.12 -12.02 -25.94
N GLU A 255 -5.11 -12.20 -26.84
CA GLU A 255 -5.63 -13.51 -27.24
C GLU A 255 -4.50 -14.40 -27.79
N SER A 256 -3.70 -13.90 -28.75
CA SER A 256 -2.58 -14.69 -29.30
C SER A 256 -1.52 -15.06 -28.24
N ARG A 257 -1.29 -14.19 -27.26
CA ARG A 257 -0.40 -14.49 -26.14
C ARG A 257 -1.00 -15.54 -25.21
N LEU A 258 -2.31 -15.49 -24.97
CA LEU A 258 -3.02 -16.47 -24.15
C LEU A 258 -2.97 -17.85 -24.82
N ASP A 259 -3.25 -17.94 -26.12
CA ASP A 259 -3.17 -19.18 -26.90
C ASP A 259 -1.75 -19.79 -26.83
N SER A 260 -0.71 -18.94 -26.95
CA SER A 260 0.68 -19.39 -26.80
C SER A 260 0.98 -19.93 -25.40
N LEU A 261 0.40 -19.32 -24.36
CA LEU A 261 0.55 -19.79 -22.98
C LEU A 261 -0.24 -21.08 -22.75
N GLU A 262 -1.44 -21.19 -23.29
CA GLU A 262 -2.27 -22.40 -23.19
C GLU A 262 -1.57 -23.60 -23.83
N GLU A 263 -1.05 -23.46 -25.05
CA GLU A 263 -0.28 -24.54 -25.70
C GLU A 263 1.01 -24.89 -24.94
N LYS A 264 1.68 -23.91 -24.32
CA LYS A 264 2.85 -24.17 -23.43
C LYS A 264 2.48 -24.86 -22.12
N MET A 265 1.24 -24.76 -21.69
CA MET A 265 0.73 -25.31 -20.43
C MET A 265 -0.05 -26.62 -20.64
N LYS A 266 -0.45 -26.93 -21.86
CA LYS A 266 -1.10 -28.18 -22.24
C LYS A 266 -0.30 -29.38 -21.75
N GLY A 267 -0.92 -30.23 -20.94
CA GLY A 267 -0.30 -31.40 -20.34
C GLY A 267 0.50 -31.14 -19.04
N LYS A 268 0.68 -29.90 -18.60
CA LYS A 268 1.21 -29.59 -17.26
C LYS A 268 0.08 -29.56 -16.24
N VAL A 269 0.11 -30.46 -15.26
CA VAL A 269 -0.85 -30.46 -14.16
C VAL A 269 -0.49 -29.33 -13.19
N MET A 270 -1.29 -28.27 -13.21
CA MET A 270 -1.19 -27.19 -12.23
C MET A 270 -1.92 -27.61 -10.96
N VAL A 271 -1.16 -27.96 -9.91
CA VAL A 271 -1.73 -28.26 -8.59
C VAL A 271 -1.60 -27.01 -7.72
N ASN A 272 -2.71 -26.59 -7.10
CA ASN A 272 -2.69 -25.52 -6.10
C ASN A 272 -1.73 -25.91 -4.97
N GLU A 273 -0.88 -24.98 -4.54
CA GLU A 273 0.13 -25.16 -3.51
C GLU A 273 -0.43 -25.80 -2.23
N LYS A 274 -1.63 -25.41 -1.80
CA LYS A 274 -2.30 -26.03 -0.63
C LYS A 274 -2.61 -27.50 -0.85
N THR A 275 -3.09 -27.86 -2.04
CA THR A 275 -3.42 -29.23 -2.41
C THR A 275 -2.16 -30.07 -2.56
N TRP A 276 -1.09 -29.49 -3.12
CA TRP A 276 0.23 -30.12 -3.22
C TRP A 276 0.85 -30.38 -1.83
N ALA A 277 0.82 -29.38 -0.94
CA ALA A 277 1.31 -29.53 0.43
C ALA A 277 0.52 -30.58 1.22
N ASN A 278 -0.80 -30.64 1.04
CA ASN A 278 -1.63 -31.67 1.66
C ASN A 278 -1.29 -33.07 1.13
N LEU A 279 -1.14 -33.22 -0.19
CA LEU A 279 -0.77 -34.49 -0.81
C LEU A 279 0.62 -34.94 -0.32
N LEU A 280 1.59 -34.03 -0.29
CA LEU A 280 2.94 -34.30 0.22
C LEU A 280 2.91 -34.72 1.70
N SER A 281 2.10 -34.06 2.52
CA SER A 281 1.93 -34.43 3.94
C SER A 281 1.32 -35.83 4.10
N ARG A 282 0.37 -36.21 3.23
CA ARG A 282 -0.23 -37.56 3.25
C ARG A 282 0.75 -38.62 2.76
N VAL A 283 1.50 -38.35 1.70
CA VAL A 283 2.51 -39.28 1.16
C VAL A 283 3.60 -39.52 2.20
N THR A 284 4.12 -38.46 2.80
CA THR A 284 5.14 -38.58 3.87
C THR A 284 4.63 -39.36 5.08
N LEU A 285 3.38 -39.15 5.50
CA LEU A 285 2.77 -39.94 6.57
C LEU A 285 2.70 -41.42 6.21
N LEU A 286 2.20 -41.76 5.02
CA LEU A 286 2.12 -43.14 4.55
C LEU A 286 3.50 -43.81 4.42
N GLU A 287 4.51 -43.08 3.95
CA GLU A 287 5.89 -43.58 3.90
C GLU A 287 6.42 -43.89 5.31
N THR A 288 6.19 -43.00 6.28
CA THR A 288 6.58 -43.24 7.68
C THR A 288 5.85 -44.42 8.31
N GLU A 289 4.56 -44.57 8.03
CA GLU A 289 3.74 -45.69 8.51
C GLU A 289 4.25 -47.02 7.93
N MET A 290 4.54 -47.06 6.63
CA MET A 290 5.08 -48.26 5.97
C MET A 290 6.48 -48.65 6.48
N LEU A 291 7.32 -47.66 6.84
CA LEU A 291 8.62 -47.92 7.45
C LEU A 291 8.48 -48.50 8.86
N LEU A 292 7.50 -48.02 9.63
CA LEU A 292 7.22 -48.52 10.98
C LEU A 292 6.59 -49.91 10.96
N SER A 293 5.74 -50.21 9.96
CA SER A 293 5.09 -51.52 9.82
C SER A 293 6.01 -52.64 9.30
N LYS A 294 7.19 -52.28 8.78
CA LYS A 294 8.21 -53.24 8.30
C LYS A 294 9.17 -53.75 9.40
N LYS A 295 8.95 -53.36 10.64
CA LYS A 295 9.75 -53.73 11.81
C LYS A 295 9.00 -54.73 12.69
#